data_AF-A0AAW9B9B2-F1
#
_entry.id   AF-A0AAW9B9B2-F1
#
_cell.length_a   1.000
_cell.length_b   1.000
_cell.length_c   1.000
_cell.angle_alpha   90.00
_cell.angle_beta   90.00
_cell.angle_gamma   90.00
#
_symmetry.space_group_name_H-M   'P 1'
#
loop_
_entity.id
_entity.type
_entity.pdbx_description
1 polymer ?
#
loop_
_entity_poly.entity_id
_entity_poly.type
_entity_poly.pdbx_seq_one_letter_code
_entity_poly.pdbx_strand_id
1 'polypeptide(L)'
;MLKLHSLSIKQKVVLGITFAVLASTIIVGVMAQRHARDVLSHRLIDIELPAMLQQINTEIDREVVQMQQAAKQLATNEFVVEALKNTDHPQFSETQLVQQLNNIKSQYGLNDASVANRKTAYYWNQNGFLRQLNHSQDAWFFGFTSSGRETSVSVFQEANGEVKMFTNYQDLNGISMSGLSKSMDDMVSLLNSFQIEDTGYVFLTNEKGDIQIHRQQGKNKTSIAQLFGSNANQLLNKNSFNLINVEFEGK
;
A
#
# COMPACT_ATOMS: atom_id res chain seq x y z
N MET A 1 58.59 20.21 7.68
CA MET A 1 58.50 21.20 8.79
C MET A 1 58.77 22.58 8.23
N LEU A 2 57.78 23.49 8.27
CA LEU A 2 57.97 24.90 7.91
C LEU A 2 58.94 25.55 8.91
N LYS A 3 60.10 26.01 8.46
CA LYS A 3 61.07 26.75 9.29
C LYS A 3 60.56 28.17 9.55
N LEU A 4 59.67 28.32 10.54
CA LEU A 4 59.05 29.60 10.93
C LEU A 4 60.06 30.65 11.45
N HIS A 5 61.25 30.23 11.84
CA HIS A 5 62.29 31.10 12.38
C HIS A 5 63.01 31.96 11.32
N SER A 6 62.99 31.60 10.04
CA SER A 6 63.67 32.36 8.96
C SER A 6 62.79 33.39 8.24
N LEU A 7 61.56 33.62 8.73
CA LEU A 7 60.59 34.51 8.10
C LEU A 7 60.70 35.94 8.61
N SER A 8 60.57 36.93 7.71
CA SER A 8 60.44 38.35 8.03
C SER A 8 59.19 38.60 8.89
N ILE A 9 59.23 39.61 9.76
CA ILE A 9 58.08 40.04 10.59
C ILE A 9 56.83 40.26 9.71
N LYS A 10 56.99 40.85 8.52
CA LYS A 10 55.91 41.05 7.55
C LYS A 10 55.26 39.73 7.14
N GLN A 11 56.06 38.70 6.88
CA GLN A 11 55.57 37.37 6.49
C GLN A 11 54.84 36.69 7.65
N LYS A 12 55.35 36.81 8.89
CA LYS A 12 54.68 36.26 10.09
C LYS A 12 53.30 36.89 10.32
N VAL A 13 53.19 38.22 10.16
CA VAL A 13 51.91 38.94 10.28
C VAL A 13 50.93 38.50 9.20
N VAL A 14 51.36 38.44 7.93
CA VAL A 14 50.51 38.00 6.82
C VAL A 14 50.04 36.55 7.02
N LEU A 15 50.96 35.63 7.38
CA LEU A 15 50.60 34.24 7.68
C LEU A 15 49.60 34.13 8.83
N GLY A 16 49.77 34.92 9.90
CA GLY A 16 48.84 34.93 11.02
C GLY A 16 47.43 35.39 10.62
N ILE A 17 47.32 36.48 9.84
CA ILE A 17 46.04 36.99 9.36
C ILE A 17 45.38 36.00 8.40
N THR A 18 46.13 35.49 7.41
CA THR A 18 45.62 34.49 6.47
C THR A 18 45.15 33.23 7.18
N PHE A 19 45.92 32.73 8.16
CA PHE A 19 45.52 31.59 8.96
C PHE A 19 44.25 31.87 9.77
N ALA A 20 44.16 33.03 10.44
CA ALA A 20 42.99 33.40 11.22
C ALA A 20 41.71 33.48 10.36
N VAL A 21 41.82 34.07 9.16
CA VAL A 21 40.69 34.17 8.20
C VAL A 21 40.31 32.80 7.64
N LEU A 22 41.28 31.95 7.26
CA LEU A 22 40.99 30.60 6.77
C LEU A 22 40.36 29.73 7.85
N ALA A 23 40.90 29.77 9.08
CA ALA A 23 40.37 29.00 10.20
C ALA A 23 38.93 29.43 10.54
N SER A 24 38.65 30.73 10.61
CA SER A 24 37.29 31.21 10.87
C SER A 24 36.31 30.83 9.76
N THR A 25 36.74 30.95 8.49
CA THR A 25 35.93 30.58 7.33
C THR A 25 35.61 29.07 7.33
N ILE A 26 36.59 28.22 7.65
CA ILE A 26 36.39 26.78 7.75
C ILE A 26 35.40 26.45 8.87
N ILE A 27 35.54 27.06 10.05
CA ILE A 27 34.63 26.82 11.18
C ILE A 27 33.19 27.21 10.81
N VAL A 28 33.00 28.42 10.27
CA VAL A 28 31.69 28.90 9.84
C VAL A 28 31.13 28.02 8.72
N GLY A 29 31.95 27.62 7.76
CA GLY A 29 31.54 26.72 6.67
C GLY A 29 31.07 25.35 7.19
N VAL A 30 31.80 24.76 8.14
CA VAL A 30 31.41 23.49 8.77
C VAL A 30 30.12 23.63 9.59
N MET A 31 29.97 24.73 10.35
CA MET A 31 28.74 25.00 11.11
C MET A 31 27.54 25.19 10.17
N ALA A 32 27.70 26.00 9.12
CA ALA A 32 26.65 26.23 8.13
C ALA A 32 26.24 24.93 7.43
N GLN A 33 27.21 24.09 7.06
CA GLN A 33 26.94 22.79 6.44
C GLN A 33 26.18 21.83 7.38
N ARG A 34 26.53 21.81 8.68
CA ARG A 34 25.82 20.99 9.68
C ARG A 34 24.39 21.49 9.87
N HIS A 35 24.20 22.79 10.07
CA HIS A 35 22.87 23.37 10.22
C HIS A 35 21.99 23.16 8.98
N ALA A 36 22.56 23.29 7.78
CA ALA A 36 21.82 23.01 6.55
C ALA A 36 21.35 21.54 6.50
N ARG A 37 22.21 20.60 6.90
CA ARG A 37 21.84 19.18 6.98
C ARG A 37 20.77 18.91 8.04
N ASP A 38 20.89 19.50 9.23
CA ASP A 38 19.93 19.29 10.31
C ASP A 38 18.55 19.84 9.93
N VAL A 39 18.48 21.04 9.35
CA VAL A 39 17.22 21.64 8.87
C VAL A 39 16.59 20.81 7.76
N LEU A 40 17.41 20.34 6.80
CA LEU A 40 16.91 19.51 5.70
C LEU A 40 16.40 18.16 6.23
N SER A 41 17.16 17.51 7.11
CA SER A 41 16.80 16.24 7.72
C SER A 41 15.52 16.36 8.54
N HIS A 42 15.40 17.40 9.37
CA HIS A 42 14.20 17.67 10.16
C HIS A 42 12.98 17.85 9.24
N ARG A 43 13.12 18.68 8.20
CA ARG A 43 12.03 18.91 7.25
C ARG A 43 11.62 17.63 6.51
N LEU A 44 12.57 16.83 6.06
CA LEU A 44 12.28 15.58 5.34
C LEU A 44 11.65 14.53 6.27
N ILE A 45 12.28 14.24 7.40
CA ILE A 45 11.92 13.13 8.28
C ILE A 45 10.68 13.46 9.13
N ASP A 46 10.60 14.68 9.65
CA ASP A 46 9.57 15.02 10.64
C ASP A 46 8.34 15.71 10.01
N ILE A 47 8.44 16.16 8.75
CA ILE A 47 7.35 16.89 8.07
C ILE A 47 6.96 16.22 6.75
N GLU A 48 7.87 16.13 5.79
CA GLU A 48 7.51 15.73 4.42
C GLU A 48 7.19 14.23 4.30
N LEU A 49 8.06 13.33 4.80
CA LEU A 49 7.81 11.87 4.75
C LEU A 49 6.52 11.46 5.49
N PRO A 50 6.25 11.93 6.72
CA PRO A 50 5.01 11.60 7.42
C PRO A 50 3.77 12.14 6.69
N ALA A 51 3.83 13.37 6.15
CA ALA A 51 2.72 13.95 5.41
C ALA A 51 2.42 13.18 4.12
N MET A 52 3.47 12.77 3.38
CA MET A 52 3.32 11.92 2.19
C MET A 52 2.72 10.56 2.55
N LEU A 53 3.21 9.91 3.61
CA LEU A 53 2.66 8.64 4.08
C LEU A 53 1.18 8.79 4.48
N GLN A 54 0.82 9.88 5.15
CA GLN A 54 -0.57 10.17 5.51
C GLN A 54 -1.46 10.38 4.29
N GLN A 55 -0.97 11.07 3.26
CA GLN A 55 -1.70 11.25 2.00
C GLN A 55 -1.97 9.90 1.31
N ILE A 56 -0.96 9.03 1.23
CA ILE A 56 -1.09 7.67 0.68
C ILE A 56 -2.11 6.86 1.47
N ASN A 57 -2.01 6.85 2.80
CA ASN A 57 -2.95 6.13 3.67
C ASN A 57 -4.38 6.61 3.47
N THR A 58 -4.59 7.93 3.39
CA THR A 58 -5.92 8.52 3.22
C THR A 58 -6.57 8.08 1.90
N GLU A 59 -5.78 8.03 0.82
CA GLU A 59 -6.30 7.59 -0.48
C GLU A 59 -6.63 6.09 -0.50
N ILE A 60 -5.79 5.26 0.12
CA ILE A 60 -6.06 3.82 0.28
C ILE A 60 -7.32 3.60 1.11
N ASP A 61 -7.43 4.27 2.27
CA ASP A 61 -8.57 4.13 3.15
C ASP A 61 -9.88 4.56 2.46
N ARG A 62 -9.83 5.63 1.66
CA ARG A 62 -10.98 6.11 0.87
C ARG A 62 -11.48 5.03 -0.10
N GLU A 63 -10.57 4.42 -0.86
CA GLU A 63 -10.89 3.36 -1.82
C GLU A 63 -11.40 2.09 -1.11
N VAL A 64 -10.75 1.68 -0.02
CA VAL A 64 -11.17 0.52 0.77
C VAL A 64 -12.57 0.71 1.34
N VAL A 65 -12.85 1.86 1.95
CA VAL A 65 -14.17 2.15 2.53
C VAL A 65 -15.24 2.17 1.43
N GLN A 66 -14.98 2.83 0.29
CA GLN A 66 -15.92 2.86 -0.83
C GLN A 66 -16.26 1.44 -1.30
N MET A 67 -15.25 0.59 -1.48
CA MET A 67 -15.42 -0.78 -1.93
C MET A 67 -16.15 -1.66 -0.91
N GLN A 68 -15.89 -1.48 0.39
CA GLN A 68 -16.60 -2.19 1.45
C GLN A 68 -18.08 -1.82 1.49
N GLN A 69 -18.41 -0.54 1.35
CA GLN A 69 -19.79 -0.09 1.29
C GLN A 69 -20.51 -0.61 0.03
N ALA A 70 -19.85 -0.59 -1.12
CA ALA A 70 -20.39 -1.14 -2.37
C ALA A 70 -20.66 -2.66 -2.26
N ALA A 71 -19.72 -3.41 -1.66
CA ALA A 71 -19.88 -4.83 -1.43
C ALA A 71 -21.06 -5.10 -0.49
N LYS A 72 -21.11 -4.39 0.64
CA LYS A 72 -22.24 -4.48 1.59
C LYS A 72 -23.57 -4.18 0.90
N GLN A 73 -23.66 -3.07 0.17
CA GLN A 73 -24.87 -2.68 -0.55
C GLN A 73 -25.32 -3.75 -1.54
N LEU A 74 -24.39 -4.37 -2.27
CA LEU A 74 -24.70 -5.43 -3.22
C LEU A 74 -25.22 -6.69 -2.50
N ALA A 75 -24.54 -7.14 -1.45
CA ALA A 75 -24.93 -8.34 -0.72
C ALA A 75 -26.25 -8.17 0.06
N THR A 76 -26.55 -6.97 0.55
CA THR A 76 -27.80 -6.68 1.29
C THR A 76 -28.93 -6.18 0.39
N ASN A 77 -28.74 -6.17 -0.94
CA ASN A 77 -29.80 -5.83 -1.87
C ASN A 77 -30.85 -6.95 -1.88
N GLU A 78 -32.11 -6.62 -1.57
CA GLU A 78 -33.18 -7.63 -1.44
C GLU A 78 -33.39 -8.44 -2.73
N PHE A 79 -33.23 -7.83 -3.90
CA PHE A 79 -33.32 -8.54 -5.17
C PHE A 79 -32.18 -9.55 -5.34
N VAL A 80 -30.95 -9.19 -4.93
CA VAL A 80 -29.81 -10.12 -4.93
C VAL A 80 -30.04 -11.25 -3.94
N VAL A 81 -30.49 -10.94 -2.72
CA VAL A 81 -30.80 -11.94 -1.70
C VAL A 81 -31.85 -12.92 -2.21
N GLU A 82 -32.89 -12.44 -2.88
CA GLU A 82 -33.96 -13.27 -3.44
C GLU A 82 -33.47 -14.14 -4.61
N ALA A 83 -32.63 -13.58 -5.50
CA ALA A 83 -32.00 -14.34 -6.58
C ALA A 83 -31.14 -15.50 -6.04
N LEU A 84 -30.51 -15.33 -4.89
CA LEU A 84 -29.69 -16.36 -4.24
C LEU A 84 -30.51 -17.46 -3.51
N LYS A 85 -31.80 -17.22 -3.23
CA LYS A 85 -32.71 -18.22 -2.64
C LYS A 85 -33.29 -19.15 -3.70
N ASN A 86 -33.68 -18.61 -4.85
CA ASN A 86 -34.48 -19.31 -5.85
C ASN A 86 -33.62 -19.89 -6.98
N THR A 87 -32.80 -20.90 -6.69
CA THR A 87 -31.97 -21.56 -7.71
C THR A 87 -32.75 -22.41 -8.72
N ASP A 88 -34.04 -22.65 -8.45
CA ASP A 88 -34.91 -23.51 -9.26
C ASP A 88 -35.66 -22.77 -10.38
N HIS A 89 -35.55 -21.42 -10.46
CA HIS A 89 -36.17 -20.57 -11.49
C HIS A 89 -35.14 -19.67 -12.21
N PRO A 90 -34.34 -20.21 -13.15
CA PRO A 90 -33.03 -19.64 -13.45
C PRO A 90 -33.05 -18.40 -14.35
N GLN A 91 -33.75 -18.43 -15.48
CA GLN A 91 -33.37 -17.53 -16.59
C GLN A 91 -33.73 -16.05 -16.36
N PHE A 92 -34.90 -15.74 -15.80
CA PHE A 92 -35.34 -14.35 -15.62
C PHE A 92 -34.64 -13.68 -14.42
N SER A 93 -34.48 -14.41 -13.32
CA SER A 93 -33.77 -13.94 -12.13
C SER A 93 -32.28 -13.77 -12.39
N GLU A 94 -31.66 -14.67 -13.16
CA GLU A 94 -30.24 -14.58 -13.51
C GLU A 94 -29.94 -13.38 -14.41
N THR A 95 -30.77 -13.12 -15.43
CA THR A 95 -30.58 -11.95 -16.32
C THR A 95 -30.54 -10.64 -15.54
N GLN A 96 -31.48 -10.47 -14.61
CA GLN A 96 -31.54 -9.27 -13.77
C GLN A 96 -30.37 -9.20 -12.76
N LEU A 97 -29.94 -10.35 -12.21
CA LEU A 97 -28.75 -10.41 -11.35
C LEU A 97 -27.49 -10.00 -12.11
N VAL A 98 -27.29 -10.56 -13.30
CA VAL A 98 -26.17 -10.19 -14.18
C VAL A 98 -26.20 -8.71 -14.51
N GLN A 99 -27.37 -8.16 -14.83
CA GLN A 99 -27.50 -6.71 -15.07
C GLN A 99 -27.13 -5.90 -13.83
N GLN A 100 -27.58 -6.31 -12.64
CA GLN A 100 -27.24 -5.62 -11.40
C GLN A 100 -25.73 -5.67 -11.10
N LEU A 101 -25.08 -6.80 -11.34
CA LEU A 101 -23.62 -6.92 -11.18
C LEU A 101 -22.87 -6.02 -12.17
N ASN A 102 -23.33 -5.94 -13.42
CA ASN A 102 -22.75 -5.02 -14.41
C ASN A 102 -23.00 -3.54 -14.06
N ASN A 103 -24.16 -3.21 -13.47
CA ASN A 103 -24.43 -1.86 -12.99
C ASN A 103 -23.46 -1.45 -11.87
N ILE A 104 -23.27 -2.31 -10.87
CA ILE A 104 -22.30 -2.07 -9.78
C ILE A 104 -20.87 -1.98 -10.33
N LYS A 105 -20.51 -2.88 -11.26
CA LYS A 105 -19.22 -2.84 -11.94
C LYS A 105 -18.98 -1.50 -12.62
N SER A 106 -19.94 -1.00 -13.39
CA SER A 106 -19.83 0.30 -14.07
C SER A 106 -19.83 1.48 -13.11
N GLN A 107 -20.65 1.44 -12.05
CA GLN A 107 -20.80 2.53 -11.09
C GLN A 107 -19.51 2.81 -10.32
N TYR A 108 -18.75 1.75 -9.97
CA TYR A 108 -17.54 1.86 -9.16
C TYR A 108 -16.23 1.64 -9.96
N GLY A 109 -16.31 1.45 -11.28
CA GLY A 109 -15.15 1.20 -12.13
C GLY A 109 -14.42 -0.10 -11.78
N LEU A 110 -15.18 -1.18 -11.55
CA LEU A 110 -14.65 -2.46 -11.07
C LEU A 110 -14.13 -3.33 -12.22
N ASN A 111 -13.19 -4.23 -11.91
CA ASN A 111 -12.81 -5.31 -12.82
C ASN A 111 -13.84 -6.43 -12.75
N ASP A 112 -14.28 -6.81 -11.56
CA ASP A 112 -15.26 -7.86 -11.33
C ASP A 112 -16.26 -7.49 -10.24
N ALA A 113 -17.47 -8.02 -10.40
CA ALA A 113 -18.51 -7.98 -9.38
C ALA A 113 -19.18 -9.36 -9.33
N SER A 114 -19.28 -9.92 -8.13
CA SER A 114 -19.81 -11.26 -7.90
C SER A 114 -20.66 -11.34 -6.65
N VAL A 115 -21.53 -12.35 -6.64
CA VAL A 115 -22.30 -12.74 -5.47
C VAL A 115 -22.27 -14.24 -5.28
N ALA A 116 -22.42 -14.67 -4.04
CA ALA A 116 -22.45 -16.06 -3.65
C ALA A 116 -23.55 -16.33 -2.64
N ASN A 117 -24.11 -17.53 -2.69
CA ASN A 117 -24.84 -18.06 -1.55
C ASN A 117 -23.82 -18.68 -0.57
N ARG A 118 -23.62 -18.06 0.59
CA ARG A 118 -22.63 -18.49 1.58
C ARG A 118 -22.89 -19.87 2.20
N LYS A 119 -24.11 -20.40 2.06
CA LYS A 119 -24.51 -21.72 2.57
C LYS A 119 -24.33 -22.82 1.53
N THR A 120 -24.75 -22.59 0.29
CA THR A 120 -24.69 -23.59 -0.78
C THR A 120 -23.43 -23.51 -1.63
N ALA A 121 -22.69 -22.41 -1.51
CA ALA A 121 -21.50 -22.09 -2.29
C ALA A 121 -21.75 -21.88 -3.79
N TYR A 122 -23.00 -21.66 -4.22
CA TYR A 122 -23.27 -21.20 -5.58
C TYR A 122 -22.76 -19.79 -5.79
N TYR A 123 -22.11 -19.56 -6.94
CA TYR A 123 -21.38 -18.34 -7.23
C TYR A 123 -21.70 -17.82 -8.63
N TRP A 124 -22.03 -16.53 -8.70
CA TRP A 124 -22.34 -15.80 -9.91
C TRP A 124 -21.37 -14.62 -10.04
N ASN A 125 -21.03 -14.27 -11.27
CA ASN A 125 -20.31 -13.04 -11.58
C ASN A 125 -21.07 -12.24 -12.65
N GLN A 126 -20.47 -11.16 -13.12
CA GLN A 126 -21.03 -10.29 -14.16
C GLN A 126 -21.35 -10.98 -15.50
N ASN A 127 -21.01 -12.26 -15.67
CA ASN A 127 -21.29 -13.06 -16.87
C ASN A 127 -22.35 -14.14 -16.63
N GLY A 128 -22.88 -14.27 -15.42
CA GLY A 128 -23.87 -15.29 -15.05
C GLY A 128 -23.39 -16.24 -13.96
N PHE A 129 -24.10 -17.36 -13.81
CA PHE A 129 -23.71 -18.46 -12.95
C PHE A 129 -22.36 -18.99 -13.38
N LEU A 130 -21.39 -18.98 -12.45
CA LEU A 130 -20.06 -19.47 -12.74
C LEU A 130 -19.94 -20.95 -12.40
N ARG A 131 -20.23 -21.31 -11.13
CA ARG A 131 -20.17 -22.68 -10.60
C ARG A 131 -20.56 -22.72 -9.12
N GLN A 132 -20.67 -23.93 -8.59
CA GLN A 132 -20.58 -24.17 -7.15
C GLN A 132 -19.11 -24.22 -6.70
N LEU A 133 -18.76 -23.47 -5.66
CA LEU A 133 -17.42 -23.45 -5.09
C LEU A 133 -17.17 -24.69 -4.23
N ASN A 134 -15.91 -25.11 -4.13
CA ASN A 134 -15.51 -26.31 -3.39
C ASN A 134 -14.26 -26.09 -2.54
N HIS A 135 -14.12 -26.85 -1.45
CA HIS A 135 -13.03 -26.67 -0.49
C HIS A 135 -11.62 -26.86 -1.08
N SER A 136 -11.47 -27.60 -2.18
CA SER A 136 -10.15 -27.89 -2.77
C SER A 136 -9.57 -26.72 -3.55
N GLN A 137 -10.42 -25.89 -4.17
CA GLN A 137 -10.00 -24.80 -5.05
C GLN A 137 -10.31 -23.41 -4.48
N ASP A 138 -11.30 -23.30 -3.59
CA ASP A 138 -11.88 -22.02 -3.15
C ASP A 138 -11.62 -21.74 -1.67
N ALA A 139 -10.39 -22.01 -1.20
CA ALA A 139 -10.02 -21.82 0.20
C ALA A 139 -10.29 -20.40 0.71
N TRP A 140 -10.18 -19.39 -0.16
CA TRP A 140 -10.52 -18.00 0.16
C TRP A 140 -11.99 -17.82 0.57
N PHE A 141 -12.93 -18.50 -0.11
CA PHE A 141 -14.36 -18.41 0.14
C PHE A 141 -14.69 -19.06 1.47
N PHE A 142 -14.28 -20.32 1.66
CA PHE A 142 -14.58 -21.07 2.89
C PHE A 142 -13.82 -20.52 4.10
N GLY A 143 -12.61 -20.01 3.91
CA GLY A 143 -11.86 -19.30 4.94
C GLY A 143 -12.55 -18.00 5.35
N PHE A 144 -13.08 -17.24 4.39
CA PHE A 144 -13.82 -16.02 4.71
C PHE A 144 -15.15 -16.33 5.39
N THR A 145 -15.99 -17.23 4.84
CA THR A 145 -17.31 -17.53 5.40
C THR A 145 -17.24 -18.12 6.81
N SER A 146 -16.20 -18.90 7.12
CA SER A 146 -15.95 -19.44 8.47
C SER A 146 -15.31 -18.45 9.44
N SER A 147 -14.70 -17.35 8.96
CA SER A 147 -14.00 -16.39 9.81
C SER A 147 -14.90 -15.60 10.76
N GLY A 148 -16.21 -15.56 10.51
CA GLY A 148 -17.16 -14.75 11.27
C GLY A 148 -17.01 -13.23 11.09
N ARG A 149 -16.14 -12.78 10.18
CA ARG A 149 -15.96 -11.35 9.85
C ARG A 149 -16.91 -10.93 8.74
N GLU A 150 -17.57 -9.79 8.90
CA GLU A 150 -18.46 -9.25 7.86
C GLU A 150 -17.70 -8.88 6.58
N THR A 151 -16.46 -8.40 6.71
CA THR A 151 -15.66 -7.92 5.58
C THR A 151 -14.30 -8.59 5.49
N SER A 152 -13.78 -8.69 4.27
CA SER A 152 -12.39 -9.08 4.00
C SER A 152 -11.85 -8.26 2.84
N VAL A 153 -10.66 -7.69 3.02
CA VAL A 153 -9.95 -6.93 2.00
C VAL A 153 -8.60 -7.58 1.79
N SER A 154 -8.22 -7.78 0.53
CA SER A 154 -6.93 -8.35 0.16
C SER A 154 -6.42 -7.69 -1.10
N VAL A 155 -5.11 -7.47 -1.17
CA VAL A 155 -4.47 -6.84 -2.31
C VAL A 155 -3.44 -7.81 -2.88
N PHE A 156 -3.47 -8.00 -4.19
CA PHE A 156 -2.55 -8.90 -4.88
C PHE A 156 -1.93 -8.19 -6.07
N GLN A 157 -0.64 -8.46 -6.28
CA GLN A 157 0.06 -8.08 -7.50
C GLN A 157 0.21 -9.32 -8.39
N GLU A 158 -0.40 -9.26 -9.57
CA GLU A 158 -0.34 -10.27 -10.61
C GLU A 158 1.08 -10.35 -11.22
N ALA A 159 1.37 -11.44 -11.94
CA ALA A 159 2.70 -11.63 -12.55
C ALA A 159 3.03 -10.58 -13.62
N ASN A 160 2.02 -10.00 -14.28
CA ASN A 160 2.16 -8.90 -15.23
C ASN A 160 2.39 -7.54 -14.55
N GLY A 161 2.33 -7.48 -13.21
CA GLY A 161 2.51 -6.27 -12.41
C GLY A 161 1.22 -5.54 -12.05
N GLU A 162 0.07 -5.94 -12.62
CA GLU A 162 -1.25 -5.37 -12.27
C GLU A 162 -1.55 -5.63 -10.80
N VAL A 163 -2.02 -4.60 -10.11
CA VAL A 163 -2.41 -4.71 -8.70
C VAL A 163 -3.92 -4.68 -8.61
N LYS A 164 -4.50 -5.68 -7.96
CA LYS A 164 -5.94 -5.78 -7.74
C LYS A 164 -6.24 -5.82 -6.26
N MET A 165 -7.21 -5.02 -5.85
CA MET A 165 -7.83 -5.12 -4.54
C MET A 165 -9.13 -5.89 -4.65
N PHE A 166 -9.28 -6.89 -3.80
CA PHE A 166 -10.51 -7.66 -3.62
C PHE A 166 -11.15 -7.28 -2.31
N THR A 167 -12.42 -6.91 -2.36
CA THR A 167 -13.24 -6.62 -1.18
C THR A 167 -14.44 -7.55 -1.17
N ASN A 168 -14.59 -8.27 -0.07
CA ASN A 168 -15.69 -9.19 0.14
C ASN A 168 -16.53 -8.75 1.33
N TYR A 169 -17.84 -8.94 1.21
CA TYR A 169 -18.80 -8.78 2.31
C TYR A 169 -19.63 -10.05 2.44
N GLN A 170 -19.88 -10.51 3.66
CA GLN A 170 -20.86 -11.55 3.93
C GLN A 170 -21.91 -11.05 4.92
N ASP A 171 -23.17 -11.35 4.63
CA ASP A 171 -24.23 -11.19 5.62
C ASP A 171 -24.18 -12.38 6.59
N LEU A 172 -23.70 -12.12 7.81
CA LEU A 172 -23.55 -13.15 8.84
C LEU A 172 -24.90 -13.76 9.25
N ASN A 173 -25.98 -13.00 9.16
CA ASN A 173 -27.33 -13.43 9.50
C ASN A 173 -28.12 -13.96 8.29
N GLY A 174 -27.60 -13.75 7.08
CA GLY A 174 -28.23 -14.10 5.82
C GLY A 174 -27.55 -15.24 5.07
N ILE A 175 -27.88 -15.32 3.79
CA ILE A 175 -27.29 -16.26 2.83
C ILE A 175 -26.36 -15.57 1.83
N SER A 176 -26.37 -14.25 1.76
CA SER A 176 -25.66 -13.52 0.71
C SER A 176 -24.22 -13.24 1.08
N MET A 177 -23.39 -13.25 0.06
CA MET A 177 -22.02 -12.76 0.07
C MET A 177 -21.78 -12.07 -1.27
N SER A 178 -20.98 -11.01 -1.26
CA SER A 178 -20.53 -10.33 -2.48
C SER A 178 -19.02 -10.24 -2.51
N GLY A 179 -18.45 -10.30 -3.71
CA GLY A 179 -17.03 -10.01 -3.96
C GLY A 179 -16.90 -8.95 -5.05
N LEU A 180 -16.08 -7.94 -4.79
CA LEU A 180 -15.77 -6.88 -5.75
C LEU A 180 -14.25 -6.86 -5.97
N SER A 181 -13.81 -6.65 -7.21
CA SER A 181 -12.39 -6.42 -7.52
C SER A 181 -12.20 -5.09 -8.25
N LYS A 182 -11.15 -4.35 -7.91
CA LYS A 182 -10.79 -3.09 -8.57
C LYS A 182 -9.29 -3.02 -8.78
N SER A 183 -8.91 -2.51 -9.95
CA SER A 183 -7.52 -2.22 -10.26
C SER A 183 -7.05 -1.09 -9.37
N MET A 184 -5.86 -1.26 -8.81
CA MET A 184 -5.18 -0.27 -8.01
C MET A 184 -4.14 0.47 -8.85
N ASP A 185 -4.27 0.50 -10.19
CA ASP A 185 -3.29 1.16 -11.08
C ASP A 185 -3.10 2.64 -10.75
N ASP A 186 -4.16 3.36 -10.36
CA ASP A 186 -4.06 4.74 -9.89
C ASP A 186 -3.24 4.84 -8.61
N MET A 187 -3.41 3.89 -7.67
CA MET A 187 -2.60 3.82 -6.46
C MET A 187 -1.15 3.43 -6.78
N VAL A 188 -0.91 2.47 -7.67
CA VAL A 188 0.43 2.09 -8.13
C VAL A 188 1.12 3.28 -8.79
N SER A 189 0.38 4.04 -9.61
CA SER A 189 0.86 5.27 -10.24
C SER A 189 1.18 6.34 -9.21
N LEU A 190 0.30 6.52 -8.21
CA LEU A 190 0.53 7.41 -7.08
C LEU A 190 1.80 6.99 -6.31
N LEU A 191 1.93 5.72 -5.91
CA LEU A 191 3.11 5.17 -5.24
C LEU A 191 4.40 5.36 -6.08
N ASN A 192 4.32 5.18 -7.39
CA ASN A 192 5.44 5.37 -8.31
C ASN A 192 5.76 6.85 -8.58
N SER A 193 4.78 7.74 -8.46
CA SER A 193 4.98 9.20 -8.59
C SER A 193 5.77 9.79 -7.43
N PHE A 194 5.74 9.11 -6.27
CA PHE A 194 6.55 9.45 -5.11
C PHE A 194 7.99 8.94 -5.32
N GLN A 195 8.81 9.76 -5.97
CA GLN A 195 10.25 9.57 -5.99
C GLN A 195 10.86 10.43 -4.88
N ILE A 196 11.35 9.78 -3.82
CA ILE A 196 12.11 10.49 -2.76
C ILE A 196 13.54 10.62 -3.29
N GLU A 197 13.90 11.84 -3.70
CA GLU A 197 15.19 12.14 -4.35
C GLU A 197 15.44 11.21 -5.57
N ASP A 198 16.67 10.78 -5.82
CA ASP A 198 17.01 10.00 -7.01
C ASP A 198 16.67 8.50 -6.91
N THR A 199 16.50 7.96 -5.70
CA THR A 199 16.48 6.50 -5.47
C THR A 199 15.32 5.99 -4.63
N GLY A 200 14.57 6.86 -3.97
CA GLY A 200 13.47 6.44 -3.12
C GLY A 200 12.29 5.90 -3.91
N TYR A 201 11.60 4.95 -3.29
CA TYR A 201 10.41 4.30 -3.83
C TYR A 201 9.48 3.90 -2.69
N VAL A 202 8.20 3.73 -3.01
CA VAL A 202 7.20 3.25 -2.06
C VAL A 202 6.75 1.84 -2.43
N PHE A 203 6.43 1.04 -1.41
CA PHE A 203 5.90 -0.31 -1.54
C PHE A 203 4.91 -0.59 -0.41
N LEU A 204 4.07 -1.62 -0.54
CA LEU A 204 3.04 -1.96 0.45
C LEU A 204 3.36 -3.30 1.11
N THR A 205 3.14 -3.39 2.42
CA THR A 205 3.27 -4.64 3.19
C THR A 205 1.98 -4.98 3.91
N ASN A 206 1.82 -6.25 4.28
CA ASN A 206 0.79 -6.65 5.24
C ASN A 206 1.27 -6.37 6.68
N GLU A 207 0.41 -6.61 7.66
CA GLU A 207 0.73 -6.41 9.09
C GLU A 207 1.88 -7.29 9.62
N LYS A 208 2.29 -8.32 8.89
CA LYS A 208 3.42 -9.21 9.21
C LYS A 208 4.72 -8.77 8.55
N GLY A 209 4.67 -7.73 7.70
CA GLY A 209 5.82 -7.24 6.94
C GLY A 209 6.08 -7.97 5.63
N ASP A 210 5.17 -8.84 5.17
CA ASP A 210 5.27 -9.44 3.83
C ASP A 210 4.90 -8.41 2.78
N ILE A 211 5.74 -8.24 1.76
CA ILE A 211 5.56 -7.25 0.72
C ILE A 211 4.44 -7.68 -0.22
N GLN A 212 3.36 -6.90 -0.27
CA GLN A 212 2.18 -7.17 -1.11
C GLN A 212 2.33 -6.54 -2.50
N ILE A 213 2.91 -5.34 -2.56
CA ILE A 213 3.12 -4.58 -3.80
C ILE A 213 4.54 -4.05 -3.81
N HIS A 214 5.22 -4.23 -4.93
CA HIS A 214 6.54 -3.63 -5.14
C HIS A 214 6.72 -3.20 -6.61
N ARG A 215 7.41 -2.07 -6.85
CA ARG A 215 7.68 -1.58 -8.22
C ARG A 215 8.55 -2.54 -9.03
N GLN A 216 9.52 -3.18 -8.38
CA GLN A 216 10.36 -4.21 -8.99
C GLN A 216 9.69 -5.58 -8.94
N GLN A 217 9.59 -6.25 -10.09
CA GLN A 217 9.03 -7.60 -10.19
C GLN A 217 9.79 -8.60 -9.32
N GLY A 218 9.06 -9.52 -8.69
CA GLY A 218 9.62 -10.60 -7.86
C GLY A 218 9.97 -10.21 -6.41
N LYS A 219 10.03 -8.91 -6.10
CA LYS A 219 10.25 -8.42 -4.72
C LYS A 219 8.97 -8.44 -3.85
N ASN A 220 7.81 -8.78 -4.40
CA ASN A 220 6.56 -9.04 -3.67
C ASN A 220 6.48 -10.47 -3.08
N LYS A 221 7.56 -11.26 -3.15
CA LYS A 221 7.65 -12.64 -2.61
C LYS A 221 8.56 -12.74 -1.39
N THR A 222 8.83 -11.62 -0.74
CA THR A 222 9.72 -11.52 0.42
C THR A 222 9.12 -10.58 1.46
N SER A 223 9.81 -10.40 2.58
CA SER A 223 9.40 -9.53 3.68
C SER A 223 10.42 -8.43 3.92
N ILE A 224 10.00 -7.36 4.60
CA ILE A 224 10.91 -6.28 5.00
C ILE A 224 12.05 -6.79 5.88
N ALA A 225 11.79 -7.81 6.70
CA ALA A 225 12.82 -8.42 7.54
C ALA A 225 13.89 -9.16 6.73
N GLN A 226 13.50 -9.76 5.60
CA GLN A 226 14.43 -10.44 4.70
C GLN A 226 15.22 -9.46 3.83
N LEU A 227 14.60 -8.34 3.40
CA LEU A 227 15.27 -7.34 2.57
C LEU A 227 16.19 -6.42 3.38
N PHE A 228 15.73 -5.96 4.53
CA PHE A 228 16.37 -4.87 5.30
C PHE A 228 16.90 -5.35 6.66
N GLY A 229 16.82 -6.65 6.95
CA GLY A 229 17.22 -7.23 8.23
C GLY A 229 16.11 -7.19 9.29
N SER A 230 16.30 -7.94 10.38
CA SER A 230 15.29 -8.14 11.43
C SER A 230 14.81 -6.86 12.12
N ASN A 231 15.65 -5.82 12.16
CA ASN A 231 15.28 -4.51 12.71
C ASN A 231 14.13 -3.84 11.94
N ALA A 232 13.90 -4.24 10.69
CA ALA A 232 12.82 -3.68 9.86
C ALA A 232 11.42 -3.91 10.42
N ASN A 233 11.24 -4.92 11.30
CA ASN A 233 9.98 -5.15 11.98
C ASN A 233 9.54 -3.98 12.87
N GLN A 234 10.46 -3.07 13.25
CA GLN A 234 10.11 -1.84 13.96
C GLN A 234 9.18 -0.92 13.14
N LEU A 235 9.21 -1.04 11.80
CA LEU A 235 8.31 -0.29 10.92
C LEU A 235 6.84 -0.72 11.06
N LEU A 236 6.57 -1.92 11.59
CA LEU A 236 5.23 -2.49 11.74
C LEU A 236 4.49 -1.98 12.99
N ASN A 237 5.16 -1.21 13.86
CA ASN A 237 4.55 -0.58 15.02
C ASN A 237 3.41 0.34 14.59
N LYS A 238 2.27 0.31 15.29
CA LYS A 238 1.06 1.08 14.93
C LYS A 238 1.15 2.55 15.37
N ASN A 239 2.19 3.24 14.89
CA ASN A 239 2.36 4.69 15.01
C ASN A 239 2.04 5.37 13.67
N SER A 240 1.86 6.69 13.68
CA SER A 240 1.64 7.47 12.45
C SER A 240 2.83 7.45 11.50
N PHE A 241 4.05 7.36 12.05
CA PHE A 241 5.29 7.26 11.30
C PHE A 241 6.32 6.47 12.10
N ASN A 242 7.05 5.58 11.42
CA ASN A 242 8.20 4.88 11.97
C ASN A 242 9.36 5.04 10.99
N LEU A 243 10.58 5.15 11.52
CA LEU A 243 11.80 5.24 10.73
C LEU A 243 12.83 4.26 11.26
N ILE A 244 13.57 3.63 10.34
CA ILE A 244 14.77 2.87 10.63
C ILE A 244 15.88 3.33 9.68
N ASN A 245 17.13 3.18 10.12
CA ASN A 245 18.30 3.29 9.25
C ASN A 245 18.91 1.91 9.09
N VAL A 246 19.10 1.48 7.85
CA VAL A 246 19.68 0.18 7.49
C VAL A 246 20.69 0.38 6.38
N GLU A 247 21.74 -0.43 6.36
CA GLU A 247 22.64 -0.53 5.22
C GLU A 247 22.05 -1.54 4.23
N PHE A 248 21.75 -1.09 3.01
CA PHE A 248 21.05 -1.87 2.00
C PHE A 248 21.78 -1.77 0.65
N GLU A 249 22.14 -2.92 0.08
CA GLU A 249 22.92 -3.01 -1.17
C GLU A 249 24.25 -2.22 -1.15
N GLY A 250 24.88 -2.14 0.03
CA GLY A 250 26.16 -1.44 0.23
C GLY A 250 26.04 0.09 0.27
N LYS A 251 24.84 0.60 0.58
CA LYS A 251 24.54 2.01 0.81
C LYS A 251 23.77 2.22 2.10
#